data_AF-A0A959CZL2-F1
#
_entry.id   AF-A0A959CZL2-F1
#
_cell.length_a   1.000
_cell.length_b   1.000
_cell.length_c   1.000
_cell.angle_alpha   90.00
_cell.angle_beta   90.00
_cell.angle_gamma   90.00
#
_symmetry.space_group_name_H-M   'P 1'
#
loop_
_entity.id
_entity.type
_entity.pdbx_description
1 polymer ?
#
loop_
_entity_poly.entity_id
_entity_poly.type
_entity_poly.pdbx_seq_one_letter_code
_entity_poly.pdbx_strand_id
1 'polypeptide(L)'
;DNGLCRLSVGTGKFTNFFVKDGISANEFNRISFYKSRAGRMYFGGLNGVNAFMPGPQLLEKKVEEQEAPILFTRFTKFDSETGNLVNRFGGLSTEDVIVISPWDRTFSFDFSLADYRQPLDNAFSTWLEGYESNWSPATENHSIRYTNIPAGSYTFRVRARAGINNPDWNSQELAIRVVVQEAFYNTWWFWLLCGLLIAGAVFAIMRYRIYLAREREKALEQLVRERTQELELEKQKSEELLLNILPAETAEELKKFGAAKAKRHELVTVMFSDFKGFSRISEQMDPEDLVAEIDHCFRAFDEIMEKYGLEKIKTVGDAYLCVGGIRDDDGDEATRVTLAALEIQKFMSALKLQREAEARPCFEARIGIHTGAVVAGIVGIKKFAYDIWGDTVNVASRMETNGDAGKVNISEATYQLIGDLFRCSYHGQYTETDGENINMYFVEEYLGD
;
A
#
# COMPACT_ATOMS: atom_id res chain seq x y z
N ASP A 1 53.38 8.05 -80.44
CA ASP A 1 52.99 6.67 -80.77
C ASP A 1 51.49 6.40 -80.66
N ASN A 2 50.65 7.40 -80.41
CA ASN A 2 49.20 7.22 -80.37
C ASN A 2 48.49 8.47 -80.93
N GLY A 3 48.11 8.41 -82.20
CA GLY A 3 47.45 9.47 -82.95
C GLY A 3 48.39 10.44 -83.68
N LEU A 4 47.78 11.38 -84.41
CA LEU A 4 48.44 12.57 -84.95
C LEU A 4 48.19 13.74 -84.00
N CYS A 5 49.24 14.48 -83.67
CA CYS A 5 49.14 15.64 -82.80
C CYS A 5 49.41 16.92 -83.59
N ARG A 6 48.53 17.91 -83.45
CA ARG A 6 48.74 19.26 -83.95
C ARG A 6 48.99 20.20 -82.77
N LEU A 7 50.12 20.88 -82.79
CA LEU A 7 50.43 21.98 -81.89
C LEU A 7 50.15 23.32 -82.57
N SER A 8 49.28 24.13 -81.97
CA SER A 8 49.13 25.53 -82.36
C SER A 8 50.17 26.38 -81.64
N VAL A 9 51.23 26.78 -82.37
CA VAL A 9 52.40 27.48 -81.79
C VAL A 9 52.02 28.81 -81.12
N GLY A 10 50.98 29.51 -81.61
CA GLY A 10 50.53 30.79 -81.05
C GLY A 10 49.69 30.68 -79.77
N THR A 11 49.01 29.55 -79.52
CA THR A 11 48.11 29.37 -78.36
C THR A 11 48.58 28.30 -77.38
N GLY A 12 49.61 27.53 -77.71
CA GLY A 12 50.08 26.40 -76.91
C GLY A 12 49.10 25.23 -76.80
N LYS A 13 47.93 25.29 -77.47
CA LYS A 13 46.93 24.23 -77.45
C LYS A 13 47.35 23.06 -78.35
N PHE A 14 47.20 21.85 -77.83
CA PHE A 14 47.37 20.60 -78.56
C PHE A 14 46.01 20.07 -79.01
N THR A 15 45.94 19.59 -80.24
CA THR A 15 44.78 18.85 -80.75
C THR A 15 45.25 17.50 -81.23
N ASN A 16 44.75 16.45 -80.58
CA ASN A 16 45.09 15.07 -80.90
C ASN A 16 44.00 14.46 -81.76
N PHE A 17 44.41 13.75 -82.81
CA PHE A 17 43.55 13.03 -83.74
C PHE A 17 43.85 11.54 -83.65
N PHE A 18 42.80 10.74 -83.52
CA PHE A 18 42.83 9.29 -83.35
C PHE A 18 42.01 8.60 -84.44
N VAL A 19 42.00 7.25 -84.46
CA VAL A 19 41.19 6.45 -85.42
C VAL A 19 39.74 6.92 -85.48
N LYS A 20 39.17 7.30 -84.33
CA LYS A 20 37.81 7.84 -84.22
C LYS A 20 37.59 9.15 -84.99
N ASP A 21 38.65 9.90 -85.28
CA ASP A 21 38.62 11.15 -86.04
C ASP A 21 38.83 10.93 -87.55
N GLY A 22 38.90 9.67 -88.00
CA GLY A 22 38.94 9.28 -89.41
C GLY A 22 40.33 8.90 -89.95
N ILE A 23 41.35 8.77 -89.10
CA ILE A 23 42.65 8.20 -89.50
C ILE A 23 42.60 6.65 -89.44
N SER A 24 43.37 5.95 -90.27
CA SER A 24 43.26 4.49 -90.41
C SER A 24 43.87 3.66 -89.27
N ALA A 25 44.76 4.26 -88.47
CA ALA A 25 45.38 3.66 -87.28
C ALA A 25 45.93 4.76 -86.36
N ASN A 26 46.05 4.48 -85.06
CA ASN A 26 46.67 5.39 -84.10
C ASN A 26 48.21 5.33 -84.11
N GLU A 27 48.78 4.27 -84.69
CA GLU A 27 50.23 4.11 -84.74
C GLU A 27 50.78 4.52 -86.11
N PHE A 28 51.76 5.43 -86.07
CA PHE A 28 52.44 5.97 -87.24
C PHE A 28 53.94 5.70 -87.15
N ASN A 29 54.56 5.45 -88.30
CA ASN A 29 56.01 5.35 -88.38
C ASN A 29 56.61 6.76 -88.28
N ARG A 30 57.43 6.99 -87.25
CA ARG A 30 57.97 8.31 -86.88
C ARG A 30 58.78 9.01 -87.99
N ILE A 31 59.37 8.24 -88.92
CA ILE A 31 60.19 8.77 -90.02
C ILE A 31 59.46 8.80 -91.37
N SER A 32 58.25 8.25 -91.45
CA SER A 32 57.49 8.15 -92.69
C SER A 32 56.48 9.30 -92.81
N PHE A 33 56.96 10.46 -93.25
CA PHE A 33 56.09 11.59 -93.53
C PHE A 33 56.49 12.34 -94.82
N TYR A 34 55.51 12.90 -95.50
CA TYR A 34 55.74 13.74 -96.68
C TYR A 34 54.74 14.88 -96.73
N LYS A 35 55.20 16.12 -96.98
CA LYS A 35 54.33 17.28 -97.20
C LYS A 35 54.33 17.64 -98.69
N SER A 36 53.17 17.51 -99.31
CA SER A 36 52.98 17.92 -100.70
C SER A 36 53.03 19.44 -100.88
N ARG A 37 53.28 19.90 -102.11
CA ARG A 37 53.26 21.33 -102.48
C ARG A 37 51.92 22.01 -102.20
N ALA A 38 50.81 21.25 -102.25
CA ALA A 38 49.47 21.74 -101.92
C ALA A 38 49.19 21.81 -100.41
N GLY A 39 50.20 21.55 -99.55
CA GLY A 39 50.08 21.65 -98.09
C GLY A 39 49.56 20.38 -97.40
N ARG A 40 49.09 19.37 -98.14
CA ARG A 40 48.66 18.07 -97.60
C ARG A 40 49.86 17.29 -97.06
N MET A 41 49.73 16.80 -95.84
CA MET A 41 50.69 15.93 -95.18
C MET A 41 50.27 14.48 -95.36
N TYR A 42 51.24 13.59 -95.54
CA TYR A 42 51.05 12.16 -95.65
C TYR A 42 51.88 11.51 -94.56
N PHE A 43 51.27 10.58 -93.83
CA PHE A 43 51.91 9.84 -92.74
C PHE A 43 51.78 8.35 -93.02
N GLY A 44 52.91 7.64 -93.10
CA GLY A 44 52.93 6.19 -93.19
C GLY A 44 52.60 5.56 -91.84
N GLY A 45 51.65 4.64 -91.82
CA GLY A 45 51.24 3.90 -90.62
C GLY A 45 51.01 2.43 -90.90
N LEU A 46 50.50 1.70 -89.91
CA LEU A 46 50.23 0.25 -89.99
C LEU A 46 49.33 -0.12 -91.19
N ASN A 47 48.33 0.73 -91.47
CA ASN A 47 47.31 0.47 -92.48
C ASN A 47 47.50 1.36 -93.73
N GLY A 48 48.75 1.46 -94.21
CA GLY A 48 49.10 2.22 -95.40
C GLY A 48 49.42 3.69 -95.13
N VAL A 49 48.98 4.58 -96.02
CA VAL A 49 49.31 6.01 -95.95
C VAL A 49 48.07 6.81 -95.59
N ASN A 50 48.15 7.57 -94.50
CA ASN A 50 47.11 8.53 -94.10
C ASN A 50 47.42 9.89 -94.70
N ALA A 51 46.45 10.45 -95.43
CA ALA A 51 46.53 11.79 -95.99
C ALA A 51 45.80 12.78 -95.08
N PHE A 52 46.55 13.69 -94.46
CA PHE A 52 46.05 14.71 -93.53
C PHE A 52 46.26 16.11 -94.10
N MET A 53 45.19 16.90 -94.24
CA MET A 53 45.27 18.26 -94.75
C MET A 53 45.14 19.27 -93.60
N PRO A 54 46.20 19.96 -93.15
CA PRO A 54 46.15 20.94 -92.07
C PRO A 54 45.58 22.30 -92.50
N GLY A 55 44.63 22.32 -93.44
CA GLY A 55 44.14 23.55 -94.09
C GLY A 55 43.33 24.48 -93.18
N PRO A 56 43.01 25.71 -93.65
CA PRO A 56 42.25 26.72 -92.88
C PRO A 56 40.87 26.25 -92.41
N GLN A 57 40.26 25.26 -93.06
CA GLN A 57 39.00 24.65 -92.61
C GLN A 57 39.10 23.93 -91.24
N LEU A 58 40.30 23.46 -90.87
CA LEU A 58 40.61 22.94 -89.52
C LEU A 58 41.13 24.03 -88.56
N LEU A 59 41.43 25.24 -89.07
CA LEU A 59 41.78 26.43 -88.28
C LEU A 59 40.51 27.24 -87.91
N GLU A 60 39.52 27.28 -88.79
CA GLU A 60 38.25 27.99 -88.65
C GLU A 60 37.15 27.18 -87.99
N LYS A 61 37.38 25.89 -87.69
CA LYS A 61 36.71 25.26 -86.57
C LYS A 61 37.25 25.90 -85.29
N LYS A 62 36.94 27.20 -85.09
CA LYS A 62 36.46 27.65 -83.79
C LYS A 62 35.48 26.57 -83.41
N VAL A 63 35.91 25.67 -82.54
CA VAL A 63 34.94 25.13 -81.61
C VAL A 63 34.47 26.41 -80.94
N GLU A 64 33.41 27.03 -81.46
CA GLU A 64 32.43 27.61 -80.57
C GLU A 64 32.16 26.44 -79.65
N GLU A 65 32.88 26.41 -78.53
CA GLU A 65 32.51 25.63 -77.37
C GLU A 65 31.22 26.31 -76.93
N GLN A 66 30.16 26.11 -77.71
CA GLN A 66 28.81 26.20 -77.21
C GLN A 66 28.80 25.11 -76.16
N GLU A 67 29.04 25.56 -74.93
CA GLU A 67 28.93 24.74 -73.75
C GLU A 67 27.53 24.14 -73.77
N ALA A 68 27.48 22.82 -73.86
CA ALA A 68 26.21 22.13 -73.82
C ALA A 68 25.56 22.41 -72.46
N PRO A 69 24.25 22.75 -72.42
CA PRO A 69 23.59 22.95 -71.14
C PRO A 69 23.57 21.64 -70.34
N ILE A 70 23.77 21.78 -69.03
CA ILE A 70 23.53 20.70 -68.08
C ILE A 70 22.03 20.63 -67.81
N LEU A 71 21.45 19.45 -67.89
CA LEU A 71 20.02 19.22 -67.71
C LEU A 71 19.80 18.24 -66.55
N PHE A 72 18.87 18.57 -65.66
CA PHE A 72 18.31 17.60 -64.73
C PHE A 72 17.35 16.67 -65.48
N THR A 73 17.64 15.37 -65.44
CA THR A 73 16.84 14.36 -66.15
C THR A 73 15.78 13.78 -65.24
N ARG A 74 16.14 13.49 -63.99
CA ARG A 74 15.24 12.88 -63.01
C ARG A 74 15.63 13.23 -61.58
N PHE A 75 14.62 13.44 -60.75
CA PHE A 75 14.73 13.39 -59.30
C PHE A 75 13.90 12.22 -58.79
N THR A 76 14.50 11.40 -57.92
CA THR A 76 13.82 10.26 -57.30
C THR A 76 13.91 10.41 -55.79
N LYS A 77 12.77 10.27 -55.10
CA LYS A 77 12.75 10.11 -53.64
C LYS A 77 12.00 8.84 -53.24
N PHE A 78 12.43 8.22 -52.15
CA PHE A 78 11.65 7.17 -51.51
C PHE A 78 10.68 7.80 -50.53
N ASP A 79 9.39 7.71 -50.82
CA ASP A 79 8.33 8.19 -49.95
C ASP A 79 8.02 7.11 -48.89
N SER A 80 8.36 7.40 -47.65
CA SER A 80 8.23 6.40 -46.57
C SER A 80 6.79 6.18 -46.11
N GLU A 81 5.85 7.08 -46.43
CA GLU A 81 4.44 6.94 -46.07
C GLU A 81 3.69 6.05 -47.05
N THR A 82 4.00 6.18 -48.34
CA THR A 82 3.37 5.39 -49.41
C THR A 82 4.17 4.14 -49.80
N GLY A 83 5.43 4.04 -49.36
CA GLY A 83 6.34 2.94 -49.67
C GLY A 83 6.79 2.89 -51.13
N ASN A 84 6.54 3.96 -51.90
CA ASN A 84 6.79 4.02 -53.34
C ASN A 84 7.95 4.96 -53.69
N LEU A 85 8.61 4.67 -54.81
CA LEU A 85 9.57 5.58 -55.41
C LEU A 85 8.83 6.66 -56.19
N VAL A 86 8.92 7.90 -55.71
CA VAL A 86 8.35 9.06 -56.38
C VAL A 86 9.41 9.61 -57.34
N ASN A 87 9.11 9.56 -58.64
CA ASN A 87 9.98 10.03 -59.71
C ASN A 87 9.42 11.32 -60.33
N ARG A 88 10.23 12.37 -60.38
CA ARG A 88 9.95 13.60 -61.13
C ARG A 88 10.89 13.64 -62.34
N PHE A 89 10.33 13.52 -63.54
CA PHE A 89 11.08 13.51 -64.80
C PHE A 89 11.01 14.87 -65.50
N GLY A 90 12.14 15.39 -65.98
CA GLY A 90 12.24 16.58 -66.83
C GLY A 90 11.83 17.92 -66.19
N GLY A 91 12.52 19.00 -66.56
CA GLY A 91 12.06 20.37 -66.29
C GLY A 91 12.24 20.88 -64.86
N LEU A 92 13.18 20.33 -64.09
CA LEU A 92 13.62 20.99 -62.86
C LEU A 92 14.42 22.25 -63.23
N SER A 93 13.82 23.39 -62.97
CA SER A 93 14.45 24.69 -63.09
C SER A 93 15.26 25.01 -61.84
N THR A 94 16.21 25.95 -61.95
CA THR A 94 16.96 26.45 -60.79
C THR A 94 16.08 27.15 -59.75
N GLU A 95 14.82 27.42 -60.07
CA GLU A 95 13.82 28.03 -59.17
C GLU A 95 13.01 27.00 -58.38
N ASP A 96 13.06 25.71 -58.74
CA ASP A 96 12.33 24.67 -58.04
C ASP A 96 12.89 24.42 -56.63
N VAL A 97 11.99 24.25 -55.66
CA VAL A 97 12.32 23.83 -54.29
C VAL A 97 11.82 22.41 -54.07
N ILE A 98 12.73 21.51 -53.74
CA ILE A 98 12.42 20.12 -53.40
C ILE A 98 12.25 20.03 -51.89
N VAL A 99 11.05 19.62 -51.44
CA VAL A 99 10.76 19.39 -50.03
C VAL A 99 10.83 17.90 -49.73
N ILE A 100 11.69 17.53 -48.78
CA ILE A 100 11.89 16.17 -48.29
C ILE A 100 11.20 16.04 -46.94
N SER A 101 10.33 15.03 -46.82
CA SER A 101 9.64 14.73 -45.57
C SER A 101 10.64 14.19 -44.53
N PRO A 102 10.45 14.40 -43.21
CA PRO A 102 11.36 13.89 -42.18
C PRO A 102 11.50 12.36 -42.20
N TRP A 103 10.55 11.67 -42.85
CA TRP A 103 10.50 10.22 -42.98
C TRP A 103 11.21 9.71 -44.24
N ASP A 104 11.42 10.56 -45.24
CA ASP A 104 11.99 10.19 -46.54
C ASP A 104 13.50 9.98 -46.38
N ARG A 105 13.94 8.73 -46.34
CA ARG A 105 15.33 8.38 -45.98
C ARG A 105 16.32 8.53 -47.12
N THR A 106 15.87 8.53 -48.37
CA THR A 106 16.75 8.48 -49.54
C THR A 106 16.19 9.30 -50.68
N PHE A 107 17.04 10.09 -51.31
CA PHE A 107 16.76 10.76 -52.58
C PHE A 107 17.97 10.75 -53.50
N SER A 108 17.74 10.87 -54.80
CA SER A 108 18.78 10.88 -55.83
C SER A 108 18.49 11.89 -56.94
N PHE A 109 19.56 12.48 -57.46
CA PHE A 109 19.55 13.37 -58.61
C PHE A 109 20.22 12.69 -59.79
N ASP A 110 19.55 12.71 -60.94
CA ASP A 110 20.11 12.32 -62.23
C ASP A 110 20.24 13.54 -63.14
N PHE A 111 21.39 13.66 -63.80
CA PHE A 111 21.75 14.79 -64.63
C PHE A 111 22.51 14.35 -65.89
N SER A 112 22.40 15.13 -66.95
CA SER A 112 23.10 14.88 -68.21
C SER A 112 23.65 16.17 -68.79
N LEU A 113 24.74 16.04 -69.56
CA LEU A 113 25.26 17.11 -70.39
C LEU A 113 24.69 16.93 -71.80
N ALA A 114 24.09 17.97 -72.38
CA ALA A 114 23.54 17.93 -73.73
C ALA A 114 24.62 17.96 -74.84
N ASP A 115 25.76 17.30 -74.62
CA ASP A 115 26.85 17.15 -75.60
C ASP A 115 26.86 15.72 -76.15
N TYR A 116 26.43 15.60 -77.41
CA TYR A 116 26.36 14.32 -78.13
C TYR A 116 27.63 13.96 -78.89
N ARG A 117 28.67 14.81 -78.85
CA ARG A 117 29.91 14.60 -79.62
C ARG A 117 30.74 13.45 -79.05
N GLN A 118 30.87 13.38 -77.72
CA GLN A 118 31.60 12.32 -76.99
C GLN A 118 30.93 12.04 -75.62
N PRO A 119 29.74 11.43 -75.60
CA PRO A 119 28.94 11.30 -74.37
C PRO A 119 29.61 10.45 -73.27
N LEU A 120 30.46 9.49 -73.65
CA LEU A 120 31.18 8.61 -72.72
C LEU A 120 32.37 9.29 -72.03
N ASP A 121 32.86 10.40 -72.57
CA ASP A 121 34.02 11.12 -72.05
C ASP A 121 33.61 12.32 -71.16
N ASN A 122 32.31 12.46 -70.86
CA ASN A 122 31.78 13.53 -70.03
C ASN A 122 32.00 13.24 -68.55
N ALA A 123 32.49 14.22 -67.80
CA ALA A 123 32.68 14.09 -66.36
C ALA A 123 31.88 15.14 -65.59
N PHE A 124 31.38 14.74 -64.43
CA PHE A 124 30.55 15.53 -63.55
C PHE A 124 31.19 15.68 -62.18
N SER A 125 30.90 16.79 -61.53
CA SER A 125 31.28 17.06 -60.15
C SER A 125 30.08 17.69 -59.46
N THR A 126 29.73 17.16 -58.29
CA THR A 126 28.55 17.54 -57.53
C THR A 126 28.95 18.14 -56.20
N TRP A 127 28.09 18.99 -55.66
CA TRP A 127 28.29 19.56 -54.33
C TRP A 127 26.93 19.83 -53.68
N LEU A 128 26.70 19.22 -52.51
CA LEU A 128 25.54 19.57 -51.69
C LEU A 128 25.95 20.62 -50.65
N GLU A 129 25.73 21.88 -51.00
CA GLU A 129 26.01 23.03 -50.14
C GLU A 129 25.18 22.95 -48.86
N GLY A 130 25.86 23.04 -47.71
CA GLY A 130 25.27 22.86 -46.38
C GLY A 130 25.44 21.46 -45.78
N TYR A 131 25.83 20.45 -46.59
CA TYR A 131 26.14 19.09 -46.12
C TYR A 131 27.61 18.72 -46.38
N GLU A 132 28.12 19.02 -47.57
CA GLU A 132 29.49 18.74 -48.01
C GLU A 132 30.35 20.02 -48.00
N SER A 133 31.63 19.89 -47.68
CA SER A 133 32.55 21.03 -47.59
C SER A 133 33.05 21.56 -48.94
N ASN A 134 33.10 20.72 -49.99
CA ASN A 134 33.60 21.10 -51.31
C ASN A 134 33.08 20.15 -52.41
N TRP A 135 33.35 20.49 -53.67
CA TRP A 135 33.04 19.70 -54.86
C TRP A 135 33.59 18.27 -54.81
N SER A 136 32.76 17.31 -55.23
CA SER A 136 33.15 15.92 -55.40
C SER A 136 34.22 15.74 -56.49
N PRO A 137 35.02 14.67 -56.44
CA PRO A 137 35.91 14.32 -57.55
C PRO A 137 35.13 14.11 -58.86
N ALA A 138 35.80 14.39 -59.98
CA ALA A 138 35.21 14.21 -61.31
C ALA A 138 34.84 12.73 -61.54
N THR A 139 33.58 12.48 -61.84
CA THR A 139 33.03 11.13 -62.02
C THR A 139 32.24 11.07 -63.34
N GLU A 140 32.26 9.93 -64.03
CA GLU A 140 31.43 9.68 -65.23
C GLU A 140 29.97 9.34 -64.88
N ASN A 141 29.66 9.20 -63.59
CA ASN A 141 28.33 8.86 -63.12
C ASN A 141 27.38 10.04 -63.29
N HIS A 142 26.23 9.77 -63.91
CA HIS A 142 25.15 10.72 -64.15
C HIS A 142 24.17 10.83 -62.98
N SER A 143 24.43 10.15 -61.86
CA SER A 143 23.51 10.02 -60.73
C SER A 143 24.24 10.12 -59.40
N ILE A 144 23.68 10.85 -58.44
CA ILE A 144 24.13 10.90 -57.05
C ILE A 144 22.98 10.60 -56.08
N ARG A 145 23.26 9.86 -55.01
CA ARG A 145 22.28 9.45 -54.01
C ARG A 145 22.69 9.95 -52.63
N TYR A 146 21.73 10.51 -51.91
CA TYR A 146 21.86 10.95 -50.54
C TYR A 146 20.93 10.17 -49.62
N THR A 147 21.42 9.83 -48.44
CA THR A 147 20.69 9.03 -47.44
C THR A 147 20.78 9.69 -46.07
N ASN A 148 19.65 9.77 -45.36
CA ASN A 148 19.54 10.29 -43.99
C ASN A 148 20.20 11.67 -43.78
N ILE A 149 19.95 12.59 -44.71
CA ILE A 149 20.39 13.98 -44.52
C ILE A 149 19.60 14.61 -43.37
N PRO A 150 20.27 15.31 -42.43
CA PRO A 150 19.58 16.03 -41.35
C PRO A 150 18.56 17.05 -41.86
N ALA A 151 17.65 17.47 -41.00
CA ALA A 151 16.75 18.56 -41.32
C ALA A 151 17.54 19.87 -41.54
N GLY A 152 17.17 20.62 -42.57
CA GLY A 152 17.94 21.80 -42.98
C GLY A 152 17.60 22.24 -44.40
N SER A 153 18.17 23.38 -44.78
CA SER A 153 18.08 23.92 -46.13
C SER A 153 19.42 23.74 -46.84
N TYR A 154 19.42 23.01 -47.95
CA TYR A 154 20.59 22.65 -48.74
C TYR A 154 20.44 23.15 -50.18
N THR A 155 21.56 23.31 -50.88
CA THR A 155 21.57 23.60 -52.31
C THR A 155 22.40 22.56 -53.04
N PHE A 156 21.76 21.75 -53.89
CA PHE A 156 22.46 20.78 -54.72
C PHE A 156 22.99 21.45 -55.98
N ARG A 157 24.30 21.39 -56.20
CA ARG A 157 25.00 21.97 -57.35
C ARG A 157 25.65 20.87 -58.18
N VAL A 158 25.59 21.01 -59.50
CA VAL A 158 26.30 20.14 -60.44
C VAL A 158 26.96 20.96 -61.54
N ARG A 159 28.20 20.59 -61.85
CA ARG A 159 28.98 21.07 -62.99
C ARG A 159 29.47 19.90 -63.83
N ALA A 160 29.68 20.15 -65.11
CA ALA A 160 30.09 19.13 -66.07
C ALA A 160 31.24 19.64 -66.94
N ARG A 161 32.01 18.73 -67.52
CA ARG A 161 32.99 19.04 -68.56
C ARG A 161 32.82 18.09 -69.74
N ALA A 162 32.99 18.61 -70.95
CA ALA A 162 32.79 17.87 -72.19
C ALA A 162 34.09 17.25 -72.70
N GLY A 163 34.19 15.93 -72.67
CA GLY A 163 35.30 15.17 -73.26
C GLY A 163 36.63 15.21 -72.47
N ILE A 164 37.50 14.25 -72.71
CA ILE A 164 38.81 14.10 -72.05
C ILE A 164 39.80 15.23 -72.43
N ASN A 165 39.64 15.81 -73.63
CA ASN A 165 40.57 16.80 -74.17
C ASN A 165 40.29 18.24 -73.72
N ASN A 166 39.21 18.49 -72.95
CA ASN A 166 38.92 19.78 -72.36
C ASN A 166 39.11 19.72 -70.83
N PRO A 167 40.18 20.34 -70.28
CA PRO A 167 40.39 20.38 -68.83
C PRO A 167 39.42 21.32 -68.10
N ASP A 168 38.77 22.23 -68.83
CA ASP A 168 37.96 23.30 -68.25
C ASP A 168 36.53 22.80 -67.96
N TRP A 169 36.00 23.23 -66.80
CA TRP A 169 34.61 23.00 -66.45
C TRP A 169 33.71 23.94 -67.25
N ASN A 170 32.53 23.44 -67.61
CA ASN A 170 31.47 24.25 -68.21
C ASN A 170 31.13 25.44 -67.29
N SER A 171 31.02 26.64 -67.85
CA SER A 171 30.67 27.84 -67.10
C SER A 171 29.23 27.84 -66.57
N GLN A 172 28.36 27.00 -67.12
CA GLN A 172 27.00 26.81 -66.64
C GLN A 172 26.95 25.76 -65.52
N GLU A 173 26.68 26.23 -64.30
CA GLU A 173 26.36 25.37 -63.15
C GLU A 173 24.84 25.29 -62.94
N LEU A 174 24.37 24.12 -62.53
CA LEU A 174 22.96 23.89 -62.24
C LEU A 174 22.76 23.71 -60.74
N ALA A 175 21.86 24.49 -60.14
CA ALA A 175 21.63 24.52 -58.70
C ALA A 175 20.14 24.34 -58.36
N ILE A 176 19.81 23.45 -57.41
CA ILE A 176 18.44 23.24 -56.90
C ILE A 176 18.42 23.34 -55.39
N ARG A 177 17.39 23.99 -54.84
CA ARG A 177 17.18 24.09 -53.39
C ARG A 177 16.47 22.85 -52.88
N VAL A 178 17.02 22.24 -51.82
CA VAL A 178 16.47 21.06 -51.15
C VAL A 178 16.21 21.41 -49.68
N VAL A 179 14.99 21.27 -49.22
CA VAL A 179 14.59 21.54 -47.83
C VAL A 179 14.15 20.23 -47.18
N VAL A 180 14.89 19.78 -46.19
CA VAL A 180 14.54 18.61 -45.37
C VAL A 180 13.81 19.11 -44.11
N GLN A 181 12.55 18.72 -43.93
CA GLN A 181 11.72 19.17 -42.81
C GLN A 181 12.14 18.52 -41.48
N GLU A 182 11.93 19.23 -40.36
CA GLU A 182 12.09 18.68 -39.01
C GLU A 182 10.87 17.83 -38.60
N ALA A 183 11.11 16.73 -37.89
CA ALA A 183 10.03 15.90 -37.35
C ALA A 183 9.36 16.57 -36.15
N PHE A 184 8.03 16.42 -36.03
CA PHE A 184 7.24 17.09 -34.99
C PHE A 184 7.69 16.76 -33.55
N TYR A 185 8.20 15.56 -33.29
CA TYR A 185 8.64 15.15 -31.95
C TYR A 185 9.97 15.79 -31.51
N ASN A 186 10.71 16.42 -32.44
CA ASN A 186 11.91 17.20 -32.11
C ASN A 186 11.59 18.66 -31.75
N THR A 187 10.32 19.06 -31.82
CA THR A 187 9.91 20.42 -31.43
C THR A 187 9.80 20.57 -29.92
N TRP A 188 10.11 21.76 -29.40
CA TRP A 188 10.07 22.04 -27.95
C TRP A 188 8.68 21.87 -27.32
N TRP A 189 7.61 22.15 -28.07
CA TRP A 189 6.24 22.05 -27.57
C TRP A 189 5.80 20.60 -27.35
N PHE A 190 6.31 19.65 -28.14
CA PHE A 190 6.03 18.22 -27.96
C PHE A 190 6.60 17.73 -26.61
N TRP A 191 7.84 18.10 -26.30
CA TRP A 191 8.48 17.79 -25.02
C TRP A 191 7.76 18.44 -23.83
N LEU A 192 7.25 19.66 -23.99
CA LEU A 192 6.43 20.32 -22.98
C LEU A 192 5.14 19.53 -22.70
N LEU A 193 4.45 19.08 -23.75
CA LEU A 193 3.23 18.29 -23.63
C LEU A 193 3.48 16.93 -22.94
N CYS A 194 4.57 16.25 -23.30
CA CYS A 194 5.01 15.03 -22.60
C CYS A 194 5.29 15.29 -21.11
N GLY A 195 5.96 16.39 -20.77
CA GLY A 195 6.22 16.79 -19.38
C GLY A 195 4.93 17.03 -18.59
N LEU A 196 3.95 17.73 -19.18
CA LEU A 196 2.64 17.96 -18.56
C LEU A 196 1.87 16.65 -18.31
N LEU A 197 1.89 15.71 -19.26
CA LEU A 197 1.25 14.41 -19.09
C LEU A 197 1.87 13.61 -17.94
N ILE A 198 3.21 13.61 -17.85
CA ILE A 198 3.93 12.94 -16.76
C ILE A 198 3.58 13.59 -15.42
N ALA A 199 3.60 14.93 -15.32
CA ALA A 199 3.25 15.64 -14.10
C ALA A 199 1.79 15.35 -13.66
N GLY A 200 0.86 15.31 -14.61
CA GLY A 200 -0.54 14.95 -14.35
C GLY A 200 -0.70 13.52 -13.84
N ALA A 201 0.02 12.56 -14.43
CA ALA A 201 0.03 11.16 -13.97
C ALA A 201 0.58 11.03 -12.55
N VAL A 202 1.71 11.70 -12.26
CA VAL A 202 2.30 11.72 -10.90
C VAL A 202 1.33 12.34 -9.90
N PHE A 203 0.68 13.45 -10.25
CA PHE A 203 -0.32 14.09 -9.40
C PHE A 203 -1.53 13.17 -9.13
N ALA A 204 -2.04 12.49 -10.16
CA ALA A 204 -3.15 11.54 -10.02
C ALA A 204 -2.78 10.37 -9.10
N ILE A 205 -1.58 9.80 -9.26
CA ILE A 205 -1.07 8.73 -8.39
C ILE A 205 -0.95 9.22 -6.93
N MET A 206 -0.39 10.41 -6.70
CA MET A 206 -0.31 10.98 -5.35
C MET A 206 -1.68 11.18 -4.72
N ARG A 207 -2.65 11.74 -5.47
CA ARG A 207 -4.02 11.94 -5.01
C ARG A 207 -4.70 10.61 -4.68
N TYR A 208 -4.51 9.59 -5.51
CA TYR A 208 -5.03 8.26 -5.27
C TYR A 208 -4.44 7.61 -4.01
N ARG A 209 -3.11 7.74 -3.81
CA ARG A 209 -2.46 7.25 -2.58
C ARG A 209 -3.00 7.92 -1.32
N ILE A 210 -3.22 9.24 -1.36
CA ILE A 210 -3.79 9.99 -0.22
C ILE A 210 -5.22 9.56 0.07
N TYR A 211 -6.04 9.37 -0.97
CA TYR A 211 -7.41 8.87 -0.82
C TYR A 211 -7.42 7.50 -0.13
N LEU A 212 -6.62 6.56 -0.63
CA LEU A 212 -6.53 5.21 -0.10
C LEU A 212 -6.00 5.17 1.36
N ALA A 213 -5.07 6.06 1.70
CA ALA A 213 -4.56 6.17 3.07
C ALA A 213 -5.66 6.60 4.07
N ARG A 214 -6.49 7.59 3.71
CA ARG A 214 -7.59 8.07 4.55
C ARG A 214 -8.69 7.02 4.75
N GLU A 215 -8.96 6.22 3.73
CA GLU A 215 -9.95 5.14 3.82
C GLU A 215 -9.50 4.04 4.78
N ARG A 216 -8.21 3.67 4.74
CA ARG A 216 -7.61 2.74 5.70
C ARG A 216 -7.60 3.28 7.12
N GLU A 217 -7.31 4.57 7.29
CA GLU A 217 -7.32 5.25 8.59
C GLU A 217 -8.70 5.15 9.24
N LYS A 218 -9.77 5.48 8.50
CA LYS A 218 -11.15 5.35 8.99
C LYS A 218 -11.54 3.92 9.36
N ALA A 219 -11.17 2.94 8.51
CA ALA A 219 -11.43 1.54 8.79
C ALA A 219 -10.70 1.07 10.05
N LEU A 220 -9.46 1.52 10.26
CA LEU A 220 -8.67 1.21 11.43
C LEU A 220 -9.24 1.87 12.69
N GLU A 221 -9.63 3.14 12.62
CA GLU A 221 -10.28 3.86 13.72
C GLU A 221 -11.58 3.17 14.15
N GLN A 222 -12.41 2.76 13.19
CA GLN A 222 -13.64 2.05 13.47
C GLN A 222 -13.36 0.69 14.13
N LEU A 223 -12.40 -0.08 13.62
CA LEU A 223 -12.01 -1.36 14.21
C LEU A 223 -11.46 -1.18 15.63
N VAL A 224 -10.60 -0.18 15.88
CA VAL A 224 -10.08 0.13 17.21
C VAL A 224 -11.23 0.50 18.15
N ARG A 225 -12.19 1.29 17.68
CA ARG A 225 -13.38 1.67 18.46
C ARG A 225 -14.24 0.46 18.82
N GLU A 226 -14.50 -0.43 17.87
CA GLU A 226 -15.27 -1.65 18.11
C GLU A 226 -14.56 -2.57 19.12
N ARG A 227 -13.24 -2.78 18.96
CA ARG A 227 -12.45 -3.60 19.89
C ARG A 227 -12.32 -3.00 21.27
N THR A 228 -12.19 -1.68 21.37
CA THR A 228 -12.14 -1.01 22.68
C THR A 228 -13.49 -1.09 23.39
N GLN A 229 -14.61 -1.00 22.68
CA GLN A 229 -15.95 -1.21 23.26
C GLN A 229 -16.16 -2.66 23.71
N GLU A 230 -15.74 -3.64 22.91
CA GLU A 230 -15.82 -5.06 23.27
C GLU A 230 -14.99 -5.36 24.53
N LEU A 231 -13.76 -4.84 24.58
CA LEU A 231 -12.88 -4.99 25.73
C LEU A 231 -13.45 -4.32 26.99
N GLU A 232 -14.04 -3.13 26.86
CA GLU A 232 -14.66 -2.44 28.00
C GLU A 232 -15.86 -3.23 28.55
N LEU A 233 -16.69 -3.79 27.67
CA LEU A 233 -17.82 -4.63 28.05
C LEU A 233 -17.37 -5.92 28.74
N GLU A 234 -16.34 -6.58 28.20
CA GLU A 234 -15.77 -7.79 28.78
C GLU A 234 -15.14 -7.50 30.15
N LYS A 235 -14.43 -6.37 30.27
CA LYS A 235 -13.86 -5.91 31.53
C LYS A 235 -14.96 -5.65 32.55
N GLN A 236 -16.02 -4.92 32.19
CA GLN A 236 -17.16 -4.66 33.09
C GLN A 236 -17.80 -5.95 33.60
N LYS A 237 -18.06 -6.91 32.71
CA LYS A 237 -18.58 -8.24 33.09
C LYS A 237 -17.63 -8.99 34.03
N SER A 238 -16.32 -8.93 33.76
CA SER A 238 -15.32 -9.55 34.63
C SER A 238 -15.26 -8.88 36.00
N GLU A 239 -15.45 -7.56 36.08
CA GLU A 239 -15.49 -6.81 37.34
C GLU A 239 -16.74 -7.12 38.16
N GLU A 240 -17.91 -7.13 37.51
CA GLU A 240 -19.18 -7.48 38.15
C GLU A 240 -19.14 -8.91 38.73
N LEU A 241 -18.65 -9.89 37.95
CA LEU A 241 -18.52 -11.27 38.43
C LEU A 241 -17.55 -11.39 39.61
N LEU A 242 -16.46 -10.62 39.61
CA LEU A 242 -15.50 -10.63 40.71
C LEU A 242 -16.11 -10.04 42.00
N LEU A 243 -16.87 -8.95 41.87
CA LEU A 243 -17.56 -8.28 42.99
C LEU A 243 -18.73 -9.11 43.54
N ASN A 244 -19.35 -9.97 42.73
CA ASN A 244 -20.36 -10.91 43.20
C ASN A 244 -19.77 -12.06 44.05
N ILE A 245 -18.45 -12.26 44.01
CA ILE A 245 -17.76 -13.35 44.73
C ILE A 245 -16.97 -12.81 45.92
N LEU A 246 -16.38 -11.62 45.79
CA LEU A 246 -15.49 -11.03 46.77
C LEU A 246 -15.96 -9.63 47.17
N PRO A 247 -15.83 -9.25 48.45
CA PRO A 247 -16.04 -7.87 48.87
C PRO A 247 -15.19 -6.89 48.05
N ALA A 248 -15.74 -5.70 47.77
CA ALA A 248 -15.14 -4.73 46.84
C ALA A 248 -13.67 -4.39 47.16
N GLU A 249 -13.35 -4.17 48.43
CA GLU A 249 -11.99 -3.83 48.86
C GLU A 249 -11.01 -5.00 48.62
N THR A 250 -11.48 -6.22 48.87
CA THR A 250 -10.70 -7.46 48.70
C THR A 250 -10.47 -7.79 47.22
N ALA A 251 -11.47 -7.54 46.37
CA ALA A 251 -11.36 -7.67 44.92
C ALA A 251 -10.31 -6.72 44.32
N GLU A 252 -10.26 -5.47 44.79
CA GLU A 252 -9.28 -4.48 44.32
C GLU A 252 -7.84 -4.81 44.75
N GLU A 253 -7.64 -5.28 45.99
CA GLU A 253 -6.33 -5.79 46.43
C GLU A 253 -5.87 -6.96 45.55
N LEU A 254 -6.76 -7.91 45.26
CA LEU A 254 -6.46 -9.05 44.41
C LEU A 254 -6.09 -8.64 42.98
N LYS A 255 -6.82 -7.69 42.37
CA LYS A 255 -6.49 -7.14 41.04
C LYS A 255 -5.12 -6.47 41.01
N LYS A 256 -4.79 -5.69 42.05
CA LYS A 256 -3.58 -4.85 42.09
C LYS A 256 -2.32 -5.64 42.42
N PHE A 257 -2.41 -6.59 43.33
CA PHE A 257 -1.23 -7.30 43.87
C PHE A 257 -1.19 -8.79 43.53
N GLY A 258 -2.25 -9.34 42.93
CA GLY A 258 -2.38 -10.78 42.67
C GLY A 258 -2.65 -11.63 43.91
N ALA A 259 -2.76 -11.00 45.09
CA ALA A 259 -3.12 -11.61 46.36
C ALA A 259 -3.79 -10.56 47.27
N ALA A 260 -4.78 -10.97 48.05
CA ALA A 260 -5.37 -10.15 49.10
C ALA A 260 -4.80 -10.59 50.46
N LYS A 261 -4.55 -9.63 51.36
CA LYS A 261 -4.05 -9.95 52.70
C LYS A 261 -5.22 -10.32 53.62
N ALA A 262 -4.97 -11.26 54.53
CA ALA A 262 -5.89 -11.50 55.63
C ALA A 262 -5.94 -10.25 56.54
N LYS A 263 -7.15 -9.79 56.87
CA LYS A 263 -7.41 -8.64 57.74
C LYS A 263 -8.02 -9.12 59.05
N ARG A 264 -7.55 -8.55 60.15
CA ARG A 264 -8.10 -8.79 61.48
C ARG A 264 -9.11 -7.69 61.78
N HIS A 265 -10.32 -8.08 62.12
CA HIS A 265 -11.40 -7.22 62.55
C HIS A 265 -11.68 -7.53 64.03
N GLU A 266 -11.60 -6.53 64.90
CA GLU A 266 -11.72 -6.76 66.36
C GLU A 266 -13.17 -6.91 66.82
N LEU A 267 -14.12 -6.30 66.10
CA LEU A 267 -15.53 -6.28 66.47
C LEU A 267 -16.39 -6.71 65.27
N VAL A 268 -16.66 -8.01 65.17
CA VAL A 268 -17.51 -8.58 64.14
C VAL A 268 -18.62 -9.40 64.79
N THR A 269 -19.86 -9.15 64.39
CA THR A 269 -21.00 -9.95 64.81
C THR A 269 -21.25 -11.02 63.77
N VAL A 270 -21.09 -12.28 64.18
CA VAL A 270 -21.25 -13.47 63.34
C VAL A 270 -22.60 -14.11 63.64
N MET A 271 -23.36 -14.42 62.58
CA MET A 271 -24.61 -15.16 62.66
C MET A 271 -24.51 -16.48 61.92
N PHE A 272 -24.88 -17.56 62.60
CA PHE A 272 -25.15 -18.86 61.99
C PHE A 272 -26.64 -19.12 62.05
N SER A 273 -27.23 -19.58 60.94
CA SER A 273 -28.56 -20.20 60.95
C SER A 273 -28.49 -21.62 60.43
N ASP A 274 -29.27 -22.52 61.00
CA ASP A 274 -29.38 -23.92 60.59
C ASP A 274 -30.85 -24.37 60.54
N PHE A 275 -31.18 -25.34 59.71
CA PHE A 275 -32.54 -25.89 59.62
C PHE A 275 -32.71 -27.08 60.57
N LYS A 276 -33.60 -26.94 61.56
CA LYS A 276 -33.87 -28.01 62.51
C LYS A 276 -34.42 -29.25 61.81
N GLY A 277 -33.75 -30.39 62.05
CA GLY A 277 -34.20 -31.68 61.55
C GLY A 277 -34.03 -31.86 60.05
N PHE A 278 -33.14 -31.08 59.42
CA PHE A 278 -32.85 -31.13 57.99
C PHE A 278 -32.61 -32.55 57.48
N SER A 279 -31.76 -33.34 58.12
CA SER A 279 -31.47 -34.74 57.73
C SER A 279 -32.73 -35.60 57.63
N ARG A 280 -33.72 -35.37 58.49
CA ARG A 280 -34.97 -36.16 58.49
C ARG A 280 -35.93 -35.71 57.39
N ILE A 281 -35.97 -34.41 57.13
CA ILE A 281 -36.84 -33.83 56.09
C ILE A 281 -36.27 -34.15 54.70
N SER A 282 -34.94 -34.12 54.54
CA SER A 282 -34.27 -34.46 53.28
C SER A 282 -34.42 -35.92 52.87
N GLU A 283 -34.58 -36.85 53.81
CA GLU A 283 -34.92 -38.25 53.53
C GLU A 283 -36.34 -38.43 52.96
N GLN A 284 -37.23 -37.44 53.15
CA GLN A 284 -38.65 -37.51 52.78
C GLN A 284 -39.00 -36.64 51.56
N MET A 285 -38.04 -35.91 51.00
CA MET A 285 -38.22 -35.04 49.84
C MET A 285 -37.40 -35.55 48.66
N ASP A 286 -37.89 -35.32 47.45
CA ASP A 286 -37.07 -35.51 46.26
C ASP A 286 -35.89 -34.50 46.28
N PRO A 287 -34.68 -34.90 45.86
CA PRO A 287 -33.50 -34.02 45.93
C PRO A 287 -33.68 -32.69 45.22
N GLU A 288 -34.40 -32.67 44.08
CA GLU A 288 -34.71 -31.46 43.32
C GLU A 288 -35.60 -30.49 44.12
N ASP A 289 -36.64 -31.01 44.79
CA ASP A 289 -37.56 -30.22 45.61
C ASP A 289 -36.88 -29.71 46.87
N LEU A 290 -36.00 -30.51 47.48
CA LEU A 290 -35.19 -30.12 48.63
C LEU A 290 -34.28 -28.93 48.27
N VAL A 291 -33.57 -29.01 47.14
CA VAL A 291 -32.69 -27.94 46.66
C VAL A 291 -33.49 -26.67 46.36
N ALA A 292 -34.66 -26.80 45.70
CA ALA A 292 -35.53 -25.66 45.42
C ALA A 292 -36.04 -24.98 46.70
N GLU A 293 -36.34 -25.76 47.74
CA GLU A 293 -36.80 -25.22 49.02
C GLU A 293 -35.69 -24.47 49.76
N ILE A 294 -34.48 -25.03 49.79
CA ILE A 294 -33.31 -24.37 50.38
C ILE A 294 -32.98 -23.08 49.62
N ASP A 295 -33.00 -23.12 48.28
CA ASP A 295 -32.75 -21.94 47.43
C ASP A 295 -33.78 -20.84 47.70
N HIS A 296 -35.05 -21.19 47.90
CA HIS A 296 -36.10 -20.22 48.25
C HIS A 296 -35.81 -19.52 49.59
N CYS A 297 -35.44 -20.29 50.62
CA CYS A 297 -35.08 -19.72 51.92
C CYS A 297 -33.82 -18.86 51.84
N PHE A 298 -32.75 -19.35 51.21
CA PHE A 298 -31.49 -18.62 51.13
C PHE A 298 -31.57 -17.35 50.28
N ARG A 299 -32.42 -17.31 49.23
CA ARG A 299 -32.70 -16.06 48.50
C ARG A 299 -33.37 -15.02 49.39
N ALA A 300 -34.36 -15.44 50.18
CA ALA A 300 -34.99 -14.53 51.14
C ALA A 300 -33.99 -14.04 52.19
N PHE A 301 -33.07 -14.90 52.63
CA PHE A 301 -32.02 -14.50 53.58
C PHE A 301 -31.03 -13.52 52.91
N ASP A 302 -30.63 -13.77 51.67
CA ASP A 302 -29.77 -12.87 50.89
C ASP A 302 -30.41 -11.48 50.72
N GLU A 303 -31.71 -11.40 50.43
CA GLU A 303 -32.46 -10.13 50.37
C GLU A 303 -32.49 -9.41 51.71
N ILE A 304 -32.66 -10.14 52.82
CA ILE A 304 -32.59 -9.58 54.17
C ILE A 304 -31.16 -9.08 54.47
N MET A 305 -30.12 -9.84 54.11
CA MET A 305 -28.73 -9.41 54.31
C MET A 305 -28.45 -8.10 53.57
N GLU A 306 -28.88 -7.98 52.31
CA GLU A 306 -28.73 -6.77 51.51
C GLU A 306 -29.47 -5.58 52.14
N LYS A 307 -30.70 -5.80 52.64
CA LYS A 307 -31.50 -4.77 53.34
C LYS A 307 -30.79 -4.19 54.57
N TYR A 308 -30.08 -5.02 55.33
CA TYR A 308 -29.35 -4.59 56.53
C TYR A 308 -27.87 -4.27 56.27
N GLY A 309 -27.39 -4.36 55.03
CA GLY A 309 -25.99 -4.12 54.67
C GLY A 309 -25.01 -5.14 55.29
N LEU A 310 -25.46 -6.39 55.46
CA LEU A 310 -24.69 -7.49 56.03
C LEU A 310 -23.99 -8.29 54.94
N GLU A 311 -22.87 -8.93 55.27
CA GLU A 311 -22.09 -9.71 54.32
C GLU A 311 -22.35 -11.21 54.49
N LYS A 312 -22.77 -11.86 53.41
CA LYS A 312 -22.85 -13.33 53.34
C LYS A 312 -21.45 -13.90 53.15
N ILE A 313 -21.06 -14.85 54.00
CA ILE A 313 -19.77 -15.53 53.85
C ILE A 313 -19.91 -16.79 52.99
N LYS A 314 -20.74 -17.73 53.44
CA LYS A 314 -20.95 -19.00 52.75
C LYS A 314 -22.17 -19.72 53.29
N THR A 315 -22.61 -20.73 52.55
CA THR A 315 -23.51 -21.77 53.02
C THR A 315 -22.71 -23.02 53.36
N VAL A 316 -23.02 -23.70 54.47
CA VAL A 316 -22.37 -24.96 54.88
C VAL A 316 -23.46 -26.02 55.00
N GLY A 317 -23.74 -26.72 53.91
CA GLY A 317 -24.89 -27.62 53.85
C GLY A 317 -26.19 -26.84 53.94
N ASP A 318 -26.95 -27.10 54.99
CA ASP A 318 -28.19 -26.44 55.42
C ASP A 318 -27.96 -25.18 56.26
N ALA A 319 -26.72 -24.92 56.68
CA ALA A 319 -26.39 -23.74 57.45
C ALA A 319 -26.07 -22.53 56.57
N TYR A 320 -26.43 -21.34 57.05
CA TYR A 320 -26.14 -20.04 56.45
C TYR A 320 -25.26 -19.21 57.39
N LEU A 321 -24.13 -18.71 56.88
CA LEU A 321 -23.17 -17.91 57.63
C LEU A 321 -23.10 -16.49 57.06
N CYS A 322 -23.37 -15.51 57.90
CA CYS A 322 -23.19 -14.09 57.57
C CYS A 322 -22.59 -13.31 58.74
N VAL A 323 -22.16 -12.09 58.44
CA VAL A 323 -21.48 -11.22 59.40
C VAL A 323 -21.83 -9.75 59.21
N GLY A 324 -21.76 -9.00 60.30
CA GLY A 324 -21.69 -7.54 60.32
C GLY A 324 -20.37 -7.07 60.93
N GLY A 325 -19.85 -5.92 60.50
CA GLY A 325 -18.60 -5.32 61.02
C GLY A 325 -17.33 -5.64 60.22
N ILE A 326 -17.47 -6.28 59.05
CA ILE A 326 -16.35 -6.52 58.12
C ILE A 326 -16.15 -5.37 57.14
N ARG A 327 -17.23 -4.66 56.78
CA ARG A 327 -17.17 -3.40 56.05
C ARG A 327 -16.93 -2.29 57.08
N ASP A 328 -16.04 -1.34 56.79
CA ASP A 328 -15.70 -0.22 57.68
C ASP A 328 -16.92 0.70 57.95
N ASP A 329 -17.89 0.27 58.77
CA ASP A 329 -19.17 0.95 59.00
C ASP A 329 -19.57 1.02 60.49
N ASP A 330 -19.72 2.25 61.01
CA ASP A 330 -20.62 2.78 62.06
C ASP A 330 -21.00 2.02 63.36
N GLY A 331 -20.40 0.87 63.73
CA GLY A 331 -20.42 0.36 65.11
C GLY A 331 -21.77 -0.13 65.67
N ASP A 332 -22.79 -0.25 64.83
CA ASP A 332 -24.15 -0.72 65.18
C ASP A 332 -24.42 -2.15 64.67
N GLU A 333 -23.39 -2.90 64.30
CA GLU A 333 -23.50 -4.12 63.50
C GLU A 333 -24.17 -5.26 64.28
N ALA A 334 -23.93 -5.32 65.59
CA ALA A 334 -24.63 -6.25 66.48
C ALA A 334 -26.15 -6.05 66.44
N THR A 335 -26.61 -4.79 66.35
CA THR A 335 -28.04 -4.45 66.24
C THR A 335 -28.58 -4.87 64.88
N ARG A 336 -27.89 -4.53 63.79
CA ARG A 336 -28.32 -4.87 62.42
C ARG A 336 -28.39 -6.38 62.19
N VAL A 337 -27.39 -7.13 62.63
CA VAL A 337 -27.40 -8.61 62.56
C VAL A 337 -28.55 -9.19 63.37
N THR A 338 -28.82 -8.65 64.57
CA THR A 338 -29.94 -9.13 65.38
C THR A 338 -31.30 -8.82 64.75
N LEU A 339 -31.48 -7.64 64.16
CA LEU A 339 -32.70 -7.29 63.41
C LEU A 339 -32.91 -8.22 62.21
N ALA A 340 -31.85 -8.49 61.44
CA ALA A 340 -31.89 -9.43 60.33
C ALA A 340 -32.28 -10.84 60.78
N ALA A 341 -31.73 -11.32 61.90
CA ALA A 341 -32.08 -12.62 62.48
C ALA A 341 -33.57 -12.70 62.89
N LEU A 342 -34.12 -11.65 63.52
CA LEU A 342 -35.54 -11.57 63.84
C LEU A 342 -36.41 -11.56 62.58
N GLU A 343 -35.99 -10.87 61.52
CA GLU A 343 -36.70 -10.85 60.23
C GLU A 343 -36.66 -12.21 59.53
N ILE A 344 -35.54 -12.92 59.59
CA ILE A 344 -35.43 -14.31 59.13
C ILE A 344 -36.42 -15.20 59.89
N GLN A 345 -36.49 -15.09 61.22
CA GLN A 345 -37.46 -15.89 62.00
C GLN A 345 -38.91 -15.56 61.64
N LYS A 346 -39.24 -14.29 61.39
CA LYS A 346 -40.57 -13.87 60.91
C LYS A 346 -40.88 -14.48 59.55
N PHE A 347 -39.95 -14.40 58.59
CA PHE A 347 -40.09 -15.02 57.27
C PHE A 347 -40.32 -16.53 57.38
N MET A 348 -39.48 -17.24 58.14
CA MET A 348 -39.60 -18.69 58.34
C MET A 348 -40.93 -19.07 59.00
N SER A 349 -41.42 -18.27 59.95
CA SER A 349 -42.72 -18.50 60.59
C SER A 349 -43.90 -18.33 59.62
N ALA A 350 -43.83 -17.33 58.73
CA ALA A 350 -44.85 -17.11 57.70
C ALA A 350 -44.82 -18.21 56.64
N LEU A 351 -43.62 -18.62 56.20
CA LEU A 351 -43.44 -19.72 55.26
C LEU A 351 -43.99 -21.04 55.84
N LYS A 352 -43.70 -21.31 57.12
CA LYS A 352 -44.25 -22.47 57.83
C LYS A 352 -45.77 -22.50 57.83
N LEU A 353 -46.42 -21.39 58.17
CA LEU A 353 -47.88 -21.30 58.16
C LEU A 353 -48.46 -21.57 56.77
N GLN A 354 -47.83 -21.03 55.72
CA GLN A 354 -48.25 -21.26 54.33
C GLN A 354 -48.10 -22.73 53.94
N ARG A 355 -46.95 -23.35 54.22
CA ARG A 355 -46.67 -24.74 53.83
C ARG A 355 -47.51 -25.75 54.62
N GLU A 356 -47.78 -25.48 55.89
CA GLU A 356 -48.72 -26.27 56.68
C GLU A 356 -50.13 -26.24 56.09
N ALA A 357 -50.59 -25.09 55.59
CA ALA A 357 -51.88 -24.98 54.89
C ALA A 357 -51.90 -25.76 53.56
N GLU A 358 -50.75 -25.91 52.91
CA GLU A 358 -50.56 -26.69 51.68
C GLU A 358 -50.24 -28.19 51.94
N ALA A 359 -50.18 -28.62 53.21
CA ALA A 359 -49.74 -29.95 53.63
C ALA A 359 -48.35 -30.36 53.10
N ARG A 360 -47.44 -29.38 52.98
CA ARG A 360 -46.05 -29.58 52.54
C ARG A 360 -45.09 -29.58 53.74
N PRO A 361 -43.97 -30.33 53.69
CA PRO A 361 -42.91 -30.21 54.68
C PRO A 361 -42.38 -28.78 54.74
N CYS A 362 -42.04 -28.31 55.94
CA CYS A 362 -41.41 -27.01 56.15
C CYS A 362 -40.24 -27.12 57.14
N PHE A 363 -39.24 -26.28 56.92
CA PHE A 363 -38.11 -26.13 57.83
C PHE A 363 -38.40 -25.11 58.93
N GLU A 364 -37.73 -25.27 60.05
CA GLU A 364 -37.65 -24.26 61.10
C GLU A 364 -36.19 -23.84 61.26
N ALA A 365 -35.92 -22.54 61.32
CA ALA A 365 -34.56 -22.05 61.50
C ALA A 365 -34.21 -21.94 62.99
N ARG A 366 -32.99 -22.35 63.34
CA ARG A 366 -32.28 -21.97 64.56
C ARG A 366 -31.26 -20.92 64.19
N ILE A 367 -31.12 -19.88 65.01
CA ILE A 367 -30.14 -18.82 64.76
C ILE A 367 -29.30 -18.60 66.00
N GLY A 368 -27.99 -18.59 65.81
CA GLY A 368 -26.98 -18.26 66.82
C GLY A 368 -26.17 -17.04 66.44
N ILE A 369 -25.96 -16.13 67.38
CA ILE A 369 -25.21 -14.89 67.15
C ILE A 369 -24.16 -14.71 68.24
N HIS A 370 -22.93 -14.42 67.84
CA HIS A 370 -21.85 -14.04 68.74
C HIS A 370 -21.02 -12.90 68.15
N THR A 371 -20.47 -12.05 69.01
CA THR A 371 -19.67 -10.89 68.61
C THR A 371 -18.27 -11.01 69.20
N GLY A 372 -17.25 -10.82 68.35
CA GLY A 372 -15.85 -10.87 68.75
C GLY A 372 -14.91 -10.66 67.57
N ALA A 373 -13.61 -10.93 67.80
CA ALA A 373 -12.58 -10.70 66.81
C ALA A 373 -12.49 -11.86 65.80
N VAL A 374 -12.38 -11.52 64.52
CA VAL A 374 -12.19 -12.49 63.43
C VAL A 374 -11.04 -12.06 62.52
N VAL A 375 -10.46 -13.03 61.83
CA VAL A 375 -9.55 -12.83 60.71
C VAL A 375 -10.30 -13.21 59.44
N ALA A 376 -10.44 -12.28 58.51
CA ALA A 376 -11.10 -12.50 57.23
C ALA A 376 -10.09 -12.44 56.09
N GLY A 377 -10.31 -13.21 55.02
CA GLY A 377 -9.38 -13.24 53.88
C GLY A 377 -9.79 -14.20 52.78
N ILE A 378 -9.00 -14.20 51.69
CA ILE A 378 -9.21 -15.11 50.56
C ILE A 378 -8.38 -16.38 50.73
N VAL A 379 -9.02 -17.54 50.55
CA VAL A 379 -8.34 -18.83 50.38
C VAL A 379 -8.49 -19.34 48.96
N GLY A 380 -7.46 -20.04 48.48
CA GLY A 380 -7.43 -20.69 47.18
C GLY A 380 -6.68 -19.89 46.12
N ILE A 381 -6.06 -20.62 45.17
CA ILE A 381 -5.29 -20.02 44.05
C ILE A 381 -6.13 -19.99 42.76
N LYS A 382 -7.05 -20.94 42.60
CA LYS A 382 -7.91 -21.07 41.40
C LYS A 382 -9.39 -20.89 41.68
N LYS A 383 -9.85 -21.29 42.86
CA LYS A 383 -11.21 -21.09 43.35
C LYS A 383 -11.09 -20.19 44.58
N PHE A 384 -11.12 -18.88 44.34
CA PHE A 384 -11.07 -17.91 45.42
C PHE A 384 -12.35 -18.02 46.24
N ALA A 385 -12.21 -18.13 47.56
CA ALA A 385 -13.31 -18.07 48.50
C ALA A 385 -12.94 -17.06 49.59
N TYR A 386 -13.79 -16.07 49.79
CA TYR A 386 -13.70 -15.19 50.96
C TYR A 386 -14.28 -15.93 52.17
N ASP A 387 -13.54 -15.98 53.26
CA ASP A 387 -13.96 -16.70 54.46
C ASP A 387 -13.40 -16.03 55.72
N ILE A 388 -13.94 -16.43 56.87
CA ILE A 388 -13.59 -15.92 58.19
C ILE A 388 -13.07 -17.04 59.08
N TRP A 389 -12.08 -16.72 59.90
CA TRP A 389 -11.49 -17.62 60.89
C TRP A 389 -11.37 -16.90 62.23
N GLY A 390 -11.46 -17.68 63.30
CA GLY A 390 -11.35 -17.17 64.65
C GLY A 390 -12.27 -17.93 65.57
N ASP A 391 -12.01 -17.79 66.87
CA ASP A 391 -12.78 -18.46 67.89
C ASP A 391 -14.24 -17.99 67.92
N THR A 392 -14.46 -16.70 67.62
CA THR A 392 -15.79 -16.10 67.44
C THR A 392 -16.68 -16.88 66.46
N VAL A 393 -16.12 -17.46 65.39
CA VAL A 393 -16.88 -18.25 64.42
C VAL A 393 -17.35 -19.57 65.04
N ASN A 394 -16.50 -20.21 65.85
CA ASN A 394 -16.83 -21.45 66.55
C ASN A 394 -17.90 -21.18 67.61
N VAL A 395 -17.72 -20.14 68.43
CA VAL A 395 -18.70 -19.75 69.46
C VAL A 395 -20.05 -19.41 68.82
N ALA A 396 -20.09 -18.66 67.72
CA ALA A 396 -21.33 -18.37 66.99
C ALA A 396 -22.05 -19.64 66.52
N SER A 397 -21.31 -20.60 65.95
CA SER A 397 -21.86 -21.91 65.58
C SER A 397 -22.39 -22.67 66.80
N ARG A 398 -21.74 -22.57 67.97
CA ARG A 398 -22.25 -23.15 69.22
C ARG A 398 -23.49 -22.45 69.75
N MET A 399 -23.60 -21.13 69.59
CA MET A 399 -24.83 -20.41 69.93
C MET A 399 -26.01 -20.89 69.08
N GLU A 400 -25.78 -21.25 67.81
CA GLU A 400 -26.81 -21.82 66.94
C GLU A 400 -27.20 -23.22 67.46
N THR A 401 -26.22 -24.09 67.65
CA THR A 401 -26.50 -25.50 67.96
C THR A 401 -27.15 -25.68 69.33
N ASN A 402 -26.83 -24.80 70.29
CA ASN A 402 -27.46 -24.75 71.61
C ASN A 402 -28.71 -23.84 71.67
N GLY A 403 -29.17 -23.31 70.53
CA GLY A 403 -30.40 -22.54 70.43
C GLY A 403 -31.64 -23.40 70.13
N ASP A 404 -32.81 -22.79 70.34
CA ASP A 404 -34.11 -23.40 70.03
C ASP A 404 -34.64 -22.98 68.65
N ALA A 405 -35.42 -23.85 68.01
CA ALA A 405 -36.07 -23.53 66.74
C ALA A 405 -37.08 -22.39 66.88
N GLY A 406 -37.09 -21.49 65.89
CA GLY A 406 -37.93 -20.30 65.92
C GLY A 406 -37.42 -19.19 66.84
N LYS A 407 -36.22 -19.35 67.43
CA LYS A 407 -35.61 -18.39 68.35
C LYS A 407 -34.26 -17.90 67.83
N VAL A 408 -33.89 -16.70 68.28
CA VAL A 408 -32.56 -16.12 68.04
C VAL A 408 -31.79 -16.20 69.35
N ASN A 409 -30.77 -17.04 69.39
CA ASN A 409 -29.90 -17.22 70.54
C ASN A 409 -28.64 -16.36 70.39
N ILE A 410 -28.29 -15.62 71.43
CA ILE A 410 -27.12 -14.74 71.44
C ILE A 410 -26.23 -15.04 72.64
N SER A 411 -24.92 -14.89 72.44
CA SER A 411 -23.94 -14.91 73.54
C SER A 411 -24.02 -13.66 74.41
N GLU A 412 -23.46 -13.72 75.62
CA GLU A 412 -23.27 -12.58 76.53
C GLU A 412 -22.58 -11.39 75.87
N ALA A 413 -21.55 -11.63 75.04
CA ALA A 413 -20.81 -10.58 74.35
C ALA A 413 -21.73 -9.75 73.44
N THR A 414 -22.55 -10.41 72.62
CA THR A 414 -23.56 -9.73 71.79
C THR A 414 -24.63 -9.06 72.65
N TYR A 415 -25.10 -9.71 73.73
CA TYR A 415 -26.11 -9.16 74.63
C TYR A 415 -25.65 -7.84 75.25
N GLN A 416 -24.38 -7.71 75.64
CA GLN A 416 -23.84 -6.47 76.19
C GLN A 416 -23.88 -5.29 75.20
N LEU A 417 -23.87 -5.56 73.90
CA LEU A 417 -23.92 -4.53 72.86
C LEU A 417 -25.34 -4.10 72.50
N ILE A 418 -26.32 -5.00 72.65
CA ILE A 418 -27.70 -4.78 72.19
C ILE A 418 -28.74 -4.74 73.31
N GLY A 419 -28.36 -5.05 74.55
CA GLY A 419 -29.29 -5.30 75.65
C GLY A 419 -30.21 -4.13 75.99
N ASP A 420 -29.81 -2.91 75.68
CA ASP A 420 -30.63 -1.70 75.86
C ASP A 420 -31.69 -1.53 74.75
N LEU A 421 -31.48 -2.16 73.59
CA LEU A 421 -32.31 -2.01 72.39
C LEU A 421 -33.26 -3.19 72.15
N PHE A 422 -33.07 -4.32 72.85
CA PHE A 422 -33.87 -5.53 72.64
C PHE A 422 -34.33 -6.13 73.97
N ARG A 423 -35.52 -6.71 73.97
CA ARG A 423 -35.98 -7.56 75.08
C ARG A 423 -35.31 -8.92 74.94
N CYS A 424 -34.48 -9.27 75.91
CA CYS A 424 -33.78 -10.55 75.96
C CYS A 424 -34.10 -11.33 77.23
N SER A 425 -34.18 -12.66 77.13
CA SER A 425 -34.39 -13.57 78.26
C SER A 425 -33.20 -14.50 78.43
N TYR A 426 -32.69 -14.67 79.66
CA TYR A 426 -31.57 -15.57 79.94
C TYR A 426 -31.91 -17.04 79.58
N HIS A 427 -31.01 -17.70 78.86
CA HIS A 427 -31.17 -19.05 78.31
C HIS A 427 -30.02 -20.00 78.75
N GLY A 428 -29.53 -19.83 79.98
CA GLY A 428 -28.50 -20.71 80.54
C GLY A 428 -27.09 -20.38 80.05
N GLN A 429 -26.19 -21.34 80.18
CA GLN A 429 -24.77 -21.18 79.88
C GLN A 429 -24.25 -22.33 79.02
N TYR A 430 -23.35 -22.03 78.09
CA TYR A 430 -22.58 -23.00 77.32
C TYR A 430 -21.14 -23.04 77.86
N THR A 431 -20.60 -24.23 78.10
CA THR A 431 -19.19 -24.40 78.48
C THR A 431 -18.37 -24.76 77.25
N GLU A 432 -17.40 -23.92 76.94
CA GLU A 432 -16.46 -24.12 75.85
C GLU A 432 -15.45 -25.24 76.16
N THR A 433 -14.73 -25.69 75.14
CA THR A 433 -13.82 -26.85 75.23
C THR A 433 -12.61 -26.57 76.13
N ASP A 434 -12.24 -25.31 76.29
CA ASP A 434 -11.19 -24.81 77.17
C ASP A 434 -11.68 -24.52 78.62
N GLY A 435 -12.99 -24.63 78.86
CA GLY A 435 -13.62 -24.51 80.16
C GLY A 435 -14.23 -23.14 80.47
N GLU A 436 -14.24 -22.19 79.53
CA GLU A 436 -14.96 -20.92 79.72
C GLU A 436 -16.48 -21.11 79.63
N ASN A 437 -17.23 -20.46 80.53
CA ASN A 437 -18.69 -20.48 80.52
C ASN A 437 -19.22 -19.19 79.88
N ILE A 438 -19.98 -19.33 78.81
CA ILE A 438 -20.60 -18.22 78.08
C ILE A 438 -22.09 -18.22 78.37
N ASN A 439 -22.59 -17.14 78.97
CA ASN A 439 -24.02 -16.95 79.18
C ASN A 439 -24.74 -16.76 77.83
N MET A 440 -25.93 -17.35 77.71
CA MET A 440 -26.76 -17.28 76.51
C MET A 440 -28.08 -16.57 76.79
N TYR A 441 -28.62 -15.89 75.79
CA TYR A 441 -29.89 -15.18 75.89
C TYR A 441 -30.71 -15.38 74.61
N PHE A 442 -32.02 -15.47 74.75
CA PHE A 442 -32.93 -15.36 73.60
C PHE A 442 -33.35 -13.92 73.38
N VAL A 443 -33.35 -13.49 72.12
CA VAL A 443 -33.93 -12.21 71.70
C VAL A 443 -35.41 -12.40 71.39
N GLU A 444 -36.27 -11.61 72.02
CA GLU A 444 -37.72 -11.69 71.85
C GLU A 444 -38.24 -10.60 70.90
N GLU A 445 -37.87 -9.34 71.15
CA GLU A 445 -38.45 -8.19 70.47
C GLU A 445 -37.46 -7.02 70.45
N TYR A 446 -37.53 -6.20 69.40
CA TYR A 446 -36.81 -4.94 69.30
C TYR A 446 -37.59 -3.84 70.04
N LEU A 447 -36.91 -3.08 70.90
CA LEU A 447 -37.47 -2.03 71.75
C LEU A 447 -37.13 -0.61 71.27
N GLY A 448 -36.37 -0.48 70.18
CA GLY A 448 -36.06 0.82 69.59
C GLY A 448 -37.25 1.43 68.86
N ASP A 449 -37.33 2.76 68.88
CA ASP A 449 -38.37 3.58 68.23
C ASP A 449 -38.27 3.59 66.70
#